data_AF-A0A955YA60-F1
#
_entry.id   AF-A0A955YA60-F1
#
_cell.length_a   1.000
_cell.length_b   1.000
_cell.length_c   1.000
_cell.angle_alpha   90.00
_cell.angle_beta   90.00
_cell.angle_gamma   90.00
#
_symmetry.space_group_name_H-M   'P 1'
#
loop_
_entity.id
_entity.type
_entity.pdbx_description
1 polymer ?
#
loop_
_entity_poly.entity_id
_entity_poly.type
_entity_poly.pdbx_seq_one_letter_code
_entity_poly.pdbx_strand_id
1 'polypeptide(L)'
;MHRLIPVLAILTLGCGGSAPEKASPEPAAAASLPEAGQRYDPAIDPAEVPAGAWMCDMGTVHYAAPHAGECPVCGMKLVEKK
;
A
#
# COMPACT_ATOMS: atom_id res chain seq x y z
N MET A 1 -63.06 -13.61 3.40
CA MET A 1 -62.71 -13.48 1.97
C MET A 1 -61.27 -13.03 1.87
N HIS A 2 -60.48 -13.80 1.13
CA HIS A 2 -59.02 -13.80 1.03
C HIS A 2 -58.38 -12.50 0.53
N ARG A 3 -57.31 -12.06 1.20
CA ARG A 3 -56.11 -11.42 0.61
C ARG A 3 -54.93 -11.78 1.53
N LEU A 4 -54.23 -12.91 1.38
CA LEU A 4 -53.23 -13.19 0.34
C LEU A 4 -52.53 -11.90 -0.12
N ILE A 5 -51.52 -11.49 0.67
CA ILE A 5 -50.47 -10.57 0.22
C ILE A 5 -49.14 -11.33 0.36
N PRO A 6 -48.28 -11.29 -0.66
CA PRO A 6 -47.31 -12.32 -0.95
C PRO A 6 -45.97 -12.06 -0.28
N VAL A 7 -45.26 -13.17 -0.11
CA VAL A 7 -43.80 -13.31 -0.15
C VAL A 7 -43.10 -12.05 -0.69
N LEU A 8 -42.52 -11.26 0.22
CA LEU A 8 -41.41 -10.37 -0.08
C LEU A 8 -40.18 -10.92 0.64
N ALA A 9 -39.66 -12.02 0.09
CA ALA A 9 -38.22 -12.08 -0.18
C ALA A 9 -37.84 -10.74 -0.82
N ILE A 10 -36.75 -10.07 -0.47
CA ILE A 10 -35.39 -10.47 -0.85
C ILE A 10 -34.42 -9.86 0.17
N LEU A 11 -33.65 -10.72 0.83
CA LEU A 11 -32.33 -10.36 1.35
C LEU A 11 -31.46 -9.95 0.16
N THR A 12 -31.14 -8.66 0.05
CA THR A 12 -29.93 -8.20 -0.65
C THR A 12 -28.98 -7.72 0.45
N LEU A 13 -27.89 -8.44 0.69
CA LEU A 13 -26.57 -8.06 0.13
C LEU A 13 -26.28 -6.59 0.49
N GLY A 14 -25.38 -6.29 1.40
CA GLY A 14 -23.98 -6.73 1.37
C GLY A 14 -23.11 -5.47 1.39
N CYS A 15 -21.91 -5.61 1.93
CA CYS A 15 -20.87 -4.61 2.12
C CYS A 15 -20.71 -3.56 1.01
N GLY A 16 -20.25 -2.37 1.41
CA GLY A 16 -19.54 -1.50 0.48
C GLY A 16 -19.30 -0.11 1.04
N GLY A 17 -18.44 0.03 2.04
CA GLY A 17 -17.93 1.33 2.45
C GLY A 17 -17.18 1.99 1.29
N SER A 18 -17.64 3.16 0.87
CA SER A 18 -16.96 4.02 -0.09
C SER A 18 -16.19 5.10 0.65
N ALA A 19 -14.86 4.94 0.75
CA ALA A 19 -13.85 6.00 0.71
C ALA A 19 -12.44 5.42 0.89
N PRO A 20 -11.38 5.97 0.25
CA PRO A 20 -11.35 6.93 -0.85
C PRO A 20 -10.66 6.39 -2.10
N GLU A 21 -11.22 6.83 -3.22
CA GLU A 21 -10.56 7.03 -4.49
C GLU A 21 -9.34 7.94 -4.29
N LYS A 22 -8.13 7.38 -4.41
CA LYS A 22 -6.90 8.16 -4.59
C LYS A 22 -5.90 7.37 -5.43
N ALA A 23 -6.30 7.11 -6.66
CA ALA A 23 -5.36 6.74 -7.70
C ALA A 23 -4.85 8.02 -8.38
N SER A 24 -3.52 8.10 -8.46
CA SER A 24 -2.69 8.90 -9.38
C SER A 24 -1.76 9.90 -8.67
N PRO A 25 -0.45 10.01 -9.04
CA PRO A 25 0.19 9.50 -10.26
C PRO A 25 1.35 8.51 -10.03
N GLU A 26 1.63 7.72 -11.06
CA GLU A 26 2.85 6.97 -11.43
C GLU A 26 4.03 6.94 -10.43
N PRO A 27 4.56 5.74 -10.08
CA PRO A 27 5.88 5.36 -10.64
C PRO A 27 5.93 3.87 -11.00
N ALA A 28 6.07 3.55 -12.29
CA ALA A 28 6.22 2.17 -12.75
C ALA A 28 7.40 1.41 -12.09
N ALA A 29 8.36 2.13 -11.50
CA ALA A 29 9.48 1.55 -10.76
C ALA A 29 9.13 1.25 -9.28
N ALA A 30 8.50 2.17 -8.55
CA ALA A 30 8.10 1.93 -7.15
C ALA A 30 6.98 0.88 -7.03
N ALA A 31 6.23 0.64 -8.11
CA ALA A 31 5.23 -0.42 -8.21
C ALA A 31 5.80 -1.84 -8.02
N SER A 32 7.13 -2.02 -8.11
CA SER A 32 7.79 -3.30 -7.80
C SER A 32 7.81 -3.61 -6.30
N LEU A 33 7.59 -2.62 -5.44
CA LEU A 33 7.52 -2.82 -3.99
C LEU A 33 6.09 -3.11 -3.55
N PRO A 34 5.91 -4.02 -2.58
CA PRO A 34 4.60 -4.23 -1.96
C PRO A 34 4.12 -2.93 -1.30
N GLU A 35 2.80 -2.71 -1.25
CA GLU A 35 2.21 -1.53 -0.62
C GLU A 35 2.66 -1.36 0.84
N ALA A 36 2.83 -2.46 1.57
CA ALA A 36 3.32 -2.46 2.95
C ALA A 36 4.81 -2.13 3.09
N GLY A 37 5.57 -2.05 1.99
CA GLY A 37 7.03 -1.99 1.99
C GLY A 37 7.69 -3.36 2.19
N GLN A 38 8.97 -3.43 1.84
CA GLN A 38 9.79 -4.64 1.91
C GLN A 38 11.02 -4.38 2.78
N ARG A 39 11.27 -5.29 3.73
CA ARG A 39 12.52 -5.36 4.48
C ARG A 39 13.55 -6.17 3.69
N TYR A 40 14.78 -5.68 3.67
CA TYR A 40 15.93 -6.35 3.10
C TYR A 40 16.87 -6.80 4.22
N ASP A 41 17.13 -8.11 4.27
CA ASP A 41 18.10 -8.75 5.16
C ASP A 41 18.84 -9.82 4.33
N PRO A 42 20.11 -9.62 3.94
CA PRO A 42 20.99 -8.50 4.30
C PRO A 42 20.56 -7.16 3.68
N ALA A 43 21.04 -6.05 4.24
CA ALA A 43 20.79 -4.72 3.69
C ALA A 43 21.41 -4.60 2.29
N ILE A 44 20.71 -3.92 1.38
CA ILE A 44 21.11 -3.70 -0.02
C ILE A 44 21.66 -2.30 -0.23
N ASP A 45 22.32 -2.05 -1.36
CA ASP A 45 22.73 -0.71 -1.75
C ASP A 45 21.52 0.16 -2.13
N PRO A 46 21.54 1.47 -1.81
CA PRO A 46 20.50 2.39 -2.24
C PRO A 46 20.36 2.45 -3.76
N ALA A 47 21.40 2.08 -4.52
CA ALA A 47 21.36 1.97 -5.98
C ALA A 47 20.38 0.89 -6.50
N GLU A 48 20.12 -0.15 -5.72
CA GLU A 48 19.25 -1.28 -6.09
C GLU A 48 17.76 -0.98 -5.89
N VAL A 49 17.43 0.02 -5.07
CA VAL A 49 16.04 0.44 -4.82
C VAL A 49 15.46 1.05 -6.10
N PRO A 50 14.21 0.77 -6.49
CA PRO A 50 13.61 1.43 -7.64
C PRO A 50 13.52 2.96 -7.48
N ALA A 51 13.73 3.71 -8.56
CA ALA A 51 13.54 5.17 -8.55
C ALA A 51 12.08 5.52 -8.22
N GLY A 52 11.88 6.59 -7.46
CA GLY A 52 10.57 7.01 -6.95
C GLY A 52 10.06 6.21 -5.75
N ALA A 53 10.80 5.19 -5.28
CA ALA A 53 10.51 4.53 -4.02
C ALA A 53 11.16 5.26 -2.84
N TRP A 54 10.63 5.00 -1.65
CA TRP A 54 11.09 5.53 -0.39
C TRP A 54 11.95 4.49 0.32
N MET A 55 13.16 4.84 0.71
CA MET A 55 14.11 3.92 1.33
C MET A 55 14.66 4.45 2.65
N CYS A 56 15.00 3.55 3.56
CA CYS A 56 15.72 3.92 4.76
C CYS A 56 17.22 4.00 4.46
N ASP A 57 17.74 5.22 4.27
CA ASP A 57 19.16 5.45 4.01
C ASP A 57 19.93 5.57 5.35
N MET A 58 20.63 4.49 5.74
CA MET A 58 21.62 4.51 6.83
C MET A 58 23.03 4.18 6.31
N GLY A 59 23.29 4.45 5.03
CA GLY A 59 24.46 3.97 4.28
C GLY A 59 24.23 2.62 3.58
N THR A 60 23.27 1.84 4.06
CA THR A 60 22.66 0.69 3.36
C THR A 60 21.16 0.72 3.57
N VAL A 61 20.41 0.08 2.67
CA VAL A 61 18.95 0.02 2.70
C VAL A 61 18.52 -1.34 3.25
N HIS A 62 17.92 -1.32 4.43
CA HIS A 62 17.27 -2.50 5.02
C HIS A 62 15.75 -2.47 4.88
N TYR A 63 15.18 -1.38 4.33
CA TYR A 63 13.75 -1.24 4.12
C TYR A 63 13.43 -0.25 3.00
N ALA A 64 12.52 -0.61 2.10
CA ALA A 64 11.96 0.30 1.09
C ALA A 64 10.44 0.16 0.98
N ALA A 65 9.76 1.25 0.66
CA ALA A 65 8.32 1.32 0.48
C ALA A 65 7.95 2.18 -0.74
N PRO A 66 6.78 1.98 -1.35
CA PRO A 66 6.34 2.80 -2.49
C PRO A 66 5.87 4.21 -2.08
N HIS A 67 5.79 4.51 -0.78
CA HIS A 67 5.22 5.73 -0.25
C HIS A 67 6.03 6.27 0.94
N ALA A 68 5.88 7.56 1.21
CA ALA A 68 6.53 8.22 2.35
C ALA A 68 6.08 7.59 3.67
N GLY A 69 7.01 7.48 4.61
CA GLY A 69 6.73 6.91 5.92
C GLY A 69 7.96 6.84 6.81
N GLU A 70 7.87 5.98 7.81
CA GLU A 70 8.94 5.71 8.76
C GLU A 70 9.32 4.23 8.65
N CYS A 71 10.61 3.95 8.82
CA CYS A 71 11.12 2.60 8.83
C CYS A 71 10.66 1.87 10.11
N PRO A 72 9.95 0.74 10.01
CA PRO A 72 9.50 -0.02 11.18
C PRO A 72 10.65 -0.72 11.93
N VAL A 73 11.87 -0.70 11.37
CA VAL A 73 13.04 -1.37 11.94
C VAL A 73 13.83 -0.43 12.84
N CYS A 74 14.14 0.78 12.37
CA CYS A 74 14.95 1.76 13.10
C CYS A 74 14.17 3.01 13.53
N GLY A 75 12.93 3.18 13.08
CA GLY A 75 12.10 4.34 13.38
C GLY A 75 12.52 5.62 12.64
N MET A 76 13.46 5.55 11.70
CA MET A 76 13.88 6.72 10.91
C MET A 76 12.92 6.99 9.76
N LYS A 77 12.80 8.26 9.35
CA LYS A 77 12.02 8.64 8.17
C LYS A 77 12.64 8.08 6.90
N LEU A 78 11.80 7.57 6.02
CA LEU A 78 12.23 7.14 4.69
C LEU A 78 12.55 8.36 3.82
N VAL A 79 13.50 8.18 2.91
CA VAL A 79 13.95 9.18 1.96
C VAL A 79 13.55 8.71 0.56
N GLU A 80 12.92 9.60 -0.21
CA GLU A 80 12.59 9.35 -1.61
C GLU A 80 13.87 9.18 -2.44
N LYS A 81 13.97 8.09 -3.17
CA LYS A 81 15.04 7.86 -4.15
C LYS A 81 14.70 8.59 -5.44
N LYS A 82 15.52 9.59 -5.79
CA LYS A 82 15.47 10.31 -7.06
C LYS A 82 16.54 9.85 -8.03
#